data_AF-A0A7Y2N2G1-F1
#
_entry.id   AF-A0A7Y2N2G1-F1
#
_cell.length_a   1.000
_cell.length_b   1.000
_cell.length_c   1.000
_cell.angle_alpha   90.00
_cell.angle_beta   90.00
_cell.angle_gamma   90.00
#
_symmetry.space_group_name_H-M   'P 1'
#
loop_
_entity.id
_entity.type
_entity.pdbx_description
1 polymer ?
#
loop_
_entity_poly.entity_id
_entity_poly.type
_entity_poly.pdbx_seq_one_letter_code
_entity_poly.pdbx_strand_id
1 'polypeptide(L)' 'VDTSLQLAGDHQGSTFYQHQKFYDVLCGNGTVEVTLDDGLQAVLIGLAAEQSIREHQAVEIASL' A
#
# COMPACT_ATOMS: atom_id res chain seq x y z
N VAL A 1 15.06 -1.70 14.19
CA VAL A 1 14.57 -2.68 13.19
C VAL A 1 15.47 -3.90 13.23
N ASP A 2 14.90 -5.09 13.06
CA ASP A 2 15.62 -6.37 13.16
C ASP A 2 16.66 -6.51 12.03
N THR A 3 17.85 -7.01 12.34
CA THR A 3 18.94 -7.22 11.37
C THR A 3 18.53 -8.18 10.25
N SER A 4 17.71 -9.19 10.54
CA SER A 4 17.20 -10.14 9.54
C SER A 4 16.29 -9.48 8.51
N LEU A 5 15.47 -8.50 8.93
CA LEU A 5 14.62 -7.69 8.02
C LEU A 5 15.47 -6.83 7.09
N GLN A 6 16.52 -6.18 7.59
CA GLN A 6 17.42 -5.37 6.77
C GLN A 6 18.16 -6.18 5.70
N LEU A 7 18.48 -7.44 6.00
CA LEU A 7 19.18 -8.33 5.06
C LEU A 7 18.25 -8.99 4.05
N ALA A 8 16.94 -9.00 4.28
CA ALA A 8 15.97 -9.64 3.40
C ALA A 8 15.78 -8.89 2.06
N GLY A 9 16.24 -7.64 1.96
CA GLY A 9 16.25 -6.88 0.71
C GLY A 9 15.90 -5.40 0.89
N ASP A 10 15.56 -4.75 -0.22
CA ASP A 10 15.22 -3.32 -0.27
C ASP A 10 14.08 -2.96 0.69
N HIS A 11 14.04 -1.69 1.08
CA HIS A 11 13.05 -1.15 2.03
C HIS A 11 12.99 -1.94 3.35
N GLN A 12 14.14 -2.39 3.85
CA GLN A 12 14.24 -3.18 5.09
C GLN A 12 13.44 -4.49 5.00
N GLY A 13 13.53 -5.15 3.84
CA GLY A 13 12.92 -6.45 3.57
C GLY A 13 11.44 -6.38 3.16
N SER A 14 10.78 -5.22 3.22
CA SER A 14 9.34 -5.14 2.91
C SER A 14 9.04 -5.62 1.50
N THR A 15 9.87 -5.26 0.52
CA THR A 15 9.69 -5.66 -0.88
C THR A 15 9.76 -7.18 -1.03
N PHE A 16 10.70 -7.83 -0.35
CA PHE A 16 10.85 -9.29 -0.38
C PHE A 16 9.61 -9.99 0.16
N TYR A 17 9.17 -9.62 1.37
CA TYR A 17 8.00 -10.26 1.99
C TYR A 17 6.69 -9.94 1.26
N GLN A 18 6.55 -8.76 0.66
CA GLN A 18 5.40 -8.45 -0.20
C GLN A 18 5.31 -9.41 -1.41
N HIS A 19 6.43 -9.68 -2.07
CA HIS A 19 6.46 -10.61 -3.21
C HIS A 19 6.23 -12.07 -2.76
N GLN A 20 6.79 -12.48 -1.63
CA GLN A 20 6.55 -13.80 -1.06
C GLN A 20 5.06 -14.02 -0.77
N LYS A 21 4.41 -13.07 -0.10
CA LYS A 21 2.97 -13.12 0.18
C LYS A 21 2.12 -13.11 -1.09
N PHE A 22 2.50 -12.31 -2.08
CA PHE A 22 1.81 -12.29 -3.37
C PHE A 22 1.88 -13.66 -4.08
N TYR A 23 3.06 -14.29 -4.06
CA TYR A 23 3.23 -15.65 -4.58
C TYR A 23 2.35 -16.67 -3.84
N ASP A 24 2.29 -16.61 -2.51
CA ASP A 24 1.47 -17.53 -1.72
C ASP A 24 -0.02 -17.43 -2.07
N VAL A 25 -0.54 -16.21 -2.31
CA VAL A 25 -1.91 -16.01 -2.79
C VAL A 25 -2.12 -16.68 -4.16
N LEU A 26 -1.19 -16.50 -5.11
CA LEU A 26 -1.28 -17.13 -6.42
C LEU A 26 -1.27 -18.66 -6.36
N CYS A 27 -0.56 -19.24 -5.39
CA CYS A 27 -0.52 -20.67 -5.16
C CYS A 27 -1.69 -21.20 -4.31
N GLY A 28 -2.60 -20.32 -3.84
CA GLY A 28 -3.72 -20.70 -2.97
C GLY A 28 -3.32 -20.99 -1.51
N ASN A 29 -2.10 -20.63 -1.12
CA ASN A 29 -1.56 -20.81 0.23
C ASN A 29 -1.73 -19.57 1.12
N GLY A 30 -2.27 -18.48 0.58
CA GLY A 30 -2.44 -17.21 1.29
C GLY A 30 -3.73 -16.48 0.90
N THR A 31 -4.03 -15.42 1.64
CA THR A 31 -5.16 -14.52 1.39
C THR A 31 -4.66 -13.15 0.95
N VAL A 32 -5.45 -12.45 0.14
CA VAL A 32 -5.15 -11.05 -0.24
C VAL A 32 -5.17 -10.17 1.01
N GLU A 33 -4.02 -9.59 1.37
CA GLU A 33 -3.89 -8.68 2.52
C GLU A 33 -4.14 -7.21 2.16
N VAL A 34 -3.87 -6.83 0.91
CA VAL A 34 -4.11 -5.48 0.36
C VAL A 34 -4.98 -5.64 -0.88
N THR A 35 -6.20 -5.15 -0.80
CA THR A 35 -7.25 -5.33 -1.79
C THR A 35 -7.19 -4.27 -2.90
N LEU A 36 -8.03 -4.42 -3.92
CA LEU A 36 -8.22 -3.39 -4.93
C LEU A 36 -8.77 -2.09 -4.31
N ASP A 37 -9.65 -2.20 -3.32
CA ASP A 37 -10.24 -1.04 -2.64
C ASP A 37 -9.18 -0.27 -1.85
N ASP A 38 -8.25 -0.97 -1.18
CA ASP A 38 -7.12 -0.34 -0.51
C ASP A 38 -6.24 0.44 -1.50
N GLY A 39 -5.99 -0.14 -2.67
CA GLY A 39 -5.27 0.51 -3.77
C GLY A 39 -5.99 1.75 -4.30
N LEU A 40 -7.31 1.66 -4.48
CA LEU A 40 -8.15 2.79 -4.91
C LEU A 40 -8.12 3.92 -3.89
N GLN A 41 -8.24 3.61 -2.59
CA GLN A 41 -8.14 4.60 -1.52
C GLN A 41 -6.80 5.33 -1.54
N ALA A 42 -5.69 4.63 -1.76
CA ALA A 42 -4.37 5.27 -1.87
C ALA A 42 -4.30 6.30 -3.01
N VAL A 43 -4.91 6.00 -4.17
CA VAL A 43 -5.01 6.94 -5.30
C VAL A 43 -5.90 8.14 -4.95
N LEU A 44 -7.07 7.90 -4.37
CA LEU A 44 -8.02 8.95 -3.97
C LEU A 44 -7.40 9.90 -2.93
N ILE A 45 -6.64 9.39 -1.97
CA ILE A 45 -5.89 10.20 -1.00
C ILE A 45 -4.92 11.14 -1.73
N GLY A 46 -4.18 10.63 -2.72
CA GLY A 46 -3.25 11.45 -3.52
C GLY A 46 -3.95 12.59 -4.28
N LEU A 47 -5.10 12.30 -4.90
CA LEU A 47 -5.91 13.29 -5.61
C LEU A 47 -6.50 14.34 -4.67
N ALA A 48 -7.04 13.92 -3.52
CA ALA A 48 -7.58 14.83 -2.52
C ALA A 48 -6.49 15.73 -1.92
N ALA A 49 -5.29 15.19 -1.67
CA ALA A 49 -4.15 15.97 -1.20
C ALA A 49 -3.70 17.01 -2.24
N GLU A 50 -3.64 16.62 -3.52
CA GLU A 50 -3.32 17.54 -4.61
C GLU A 50 -4.34 18.69 -4.72
N GLN A 51 -5.64 18.38 -4.65
CA GLN A 51 -6.70 19.40 -4.64
C GLN A 51 -6.61 20.29 -3.41
N SER A 52 -6.41 19.71 -2.22
CA SER A 52 -6.28 20.45 -0.97
C SER A 52 -5.15 21.49 -1.03
N ILE A 53 -4.00 21.12 -1.61
CA ILE A 53 -2.87 22.03 -1.79
C ILE A 53 -3.24 23.21 -2.71
N ARG A 54 -4.00 22.96 -3.79
CA ARG A 54 -4.43 24.01 -4.73
C ARG A 54 -5.44 24.98 -4.11
N GLU A 55 -6.37 24.46 -3.32
CA GLU A 55 -7.52 25.22 -2.80
C GLU A 55 -7.27 25.80 -1.40
N HIS A 56 -6.18 25.39 -0.73
CA HIS A 56 -5.87 25.73 0.65
C HIS A 56 -7.00 25.38 1.64
N GLN A 57 -7.70 24.27 1.37
CA GLN A 57 -8.81 23.78 2.17
C GLN A 57 -8.73 22.26 2.33
N ALA A 58 -9.31 21.73 3.41
CA ALA A 58 -9.45 20.29 3.59
C ALA A 58 -10.44 19.73 2.55
N VAL A 59 -10.08 18.60 1.94
CA VAL A 59 -10.92 17.90 0.95
C VAL A 59 -11.36 16.56 1.56
N GLU A 60 -12.67 16.37 1.65
CA GLU A 60 -13.24 15.09 2.07
C GLU A 60 -13.04 14.05 0.97
N ILE A 61 -12.49 12.89 1.34
CA ILE A 61 -12.42 11.73 0.45
C ILE A 61 -13.81 11.09 0.50
N ALA A 62 -14.73 11.61 -0.31
CA ALA A 62 -16.07 11.04 -0.39
C ALA A 62 -15.95 9.58 -0.85
N SER A 63 -16.51 8.67 -0.06
CA SER A 63 -16.75 7.29 -0.47
C SER A 63 -17.63 7.31 -1.71
N LEU A 64 -17.20 6.60 -2.77
CA LEU A 64 -18.05 6.29 -3.93
C LEU A 64 -19.35 5.61 -3.50
#